data_AF-H8FY76-F1
#
_entry.id   AF-H8FY76-F1
#
_cell.length_a   1.000
_cell.length_b   1.000
_cell.length_c   1.000
_cell.angle_alpha   90.00
_cell.angle_beta   90.00
_cell.angle_gamma   90.00
#
_symmetry.space_group_name_H-M   'P 1'
#
loop_
_entity.id
_entity.type
_entity.pdbx_description
1 polymer ?
#
loop_
_entity_poly.entity_id
_entity_poly.type
_entity_poly.pdbx_seq_one_letter_code
_entity_poly.pdbx_strand_id
1 'polypeptide(L)'
;MKLFVPPLGTRLRLTADWTFPLFNEHRNYALIKRLELIWPESTTSYDHWHRTELSQDVTLPVGTILTVDRIYIRQGQDNFDSMTFTVFDCPDMRLRSKSKGGPIAGRVRFWAKLENINGLECELFEEVA
;
A
#
# COMPACT_ATOMS: atom_id res chain seq x y z
N MET A 1 10.18 18.22 -11.89
CA MET A 1 9.78 17.64 -10.59
C MET A 1 9.35 18.76 -9.66
N LYS A 2 8.20 18.63 -9.00
CA LYS A 2 7.78 19.50 -7.89
C LYS A 2 7.73 18.64 -6.64
N LEU A 3 8.39 19.07 -5.56
CA LEU A 3 8.32 18.38 -4.28
C LEU A 3 6.98 18.70 -3.61
N PHE A 4 6.25 17.67 -3.19
CA PHE A 4 5.03 17.80 -2.41
C PHE A 4 5.07 16.77 -1.29
N VAL A 5 4.97 17.23 -0.04
CA VAL A 5 4.86 16.37 1.13
C VAL A 5 3.42 16.47 1.64
N PRO A 6 2.59 15.42 1.47
CA PRO A 6 1.18 15.49 1.84
C PRO A 6 1.01 15.51 3.36
N PRO A 7 0.09 16.34 3.88
CA PRO A 7 -0.46 16.12 5.23
C PRO A 7 -1.02 14.69 5.39
N LEU A 8 -1.00 14.17 6.61
CA LEU A 8 -1.68 12.91 6.90
C LEU A 8 -3.19 13.08 6.72
N GLY A 9 -3.84 12.06 6.18
CA GLY A 9 -5.25 12.08 5.78
C GLY A 9 -5.50 12.63 4.37
N THR A 10 -4.49 13.20 3.70
CA THR A 10 -4.60 13.60 2.29
C THR A 10 -4.98 12.40 1.43
N ARG A 11 -5.93 12.60 0.53
CA ARG A 11 -6.34 11.61 -0.46
C ARG A 11 -5.69 11.93 -1.80
N LEU A 12 -5.14 10.91 -2.43
CA LEU A 12 -4.50 10.96 -3.73
C LEU A 12 -5.25 10.02 -4.67
N ARG A 13 -5.60 10.49 -5.87
CA ARG A 13 -6.11 9.62 -6.94
C ARG A 13 -4.96 9.29 -7.88
N LEU A 14 -4.74 8.01 -8.15
CA LEU A 14 -3.77 7.58 -9.15
C LEU A 14 -4.21 8.00 -10.56
N THR A 15 -3.31 8.61 -11.32
CA THR A 15 -3.55 9.01 -12.72
C THR A 15 -3.00 8.02 -13.73
N ALA A 16 -2.25 7.02 -13.26
CA ALA A 16 -1.77 5.87 -14.02
C ALA A 16 -1.78 4.61 -13.13
N ASP A 17 -1.63 3.44 -13.74
CA ASP A 17 -1.41 2.18 -12.99
C ASP A 17 -0.10 2.28 -12.20
N TRP A 18 -0.13 1.86 -10.94
CA TRP A 18 1.03 1.88 -10.07
C TRP A 18 1.44 0.47 -9.65
N THR A 19 2.58 0.03 -10.18
CA THR A 19 3.21 -1.24 -9.81
C THR A 19 4.31 -1.01 -8.79
N PHE A 20 4.32 -1.80 -7.71
CA PHE A 20 5.35 -1.73 -6.68
C PHE A 20 5.55 -3.08 -5.97
N PRO A 21 6.72 -3.31 -5.36
CA PRO A 21 6.96 -4.51 -4.55
C PRO A 21 6.20 -4.42 -3.22
N LEU A 22 5.25 -5.33 -3.03
CA LEU A 22 4.53 -5.49 -1.76
C LEU A 22 5.23 -6.55 -0.91
N PHE A 23 5.80 -6.14 0.22
CA PHE A 23 6.49 -7.03 1.14
C PHE A 23 5.51 -7.93 1.92
N ASN A 24 5.90 -9.19 2.14
CA ASN A 24 5.19 -10.18 2.96
C ASN A 24 5.31 -9.85 4.45
N GLU A 25 4.61 -8.80 4.86
CA GLU A 25 4.72 -8.23 6.18
C GLU A 25 3.34 -7.94 6.76
N HIS A 26 3.21 -8.07 8.09
CA HIS A 26 1.92 -8.00 8.78
C HIS A 26 1.13 -6.72 8.45
N ARG A 27 1.79 -5.57 8.26
CA ARG A 27 1.08 -4.31 7.97
C ARG A 27 0.45 -4.29 6.57
N ASN A 28 0.91 -5.16 5.67
CA ASN A 28 0.37 -5.36 4.31
C ASN A 28 -0.68 -6.48 4.24
N TYR A 29 -0.97 -7.17 5.35
CA TYR A 29 -1.82 -8.36 5.40
C TYR A 29 -3.19 -8.16 4.75
N ALA A 30 -3.80 -6.99 4.94
CA ALA A 30 -5.10 -6.69 4.33
C ALA A 30 -5.03 -6.69 2.80
N LEU A 31 -4.01 -6.05 2.22
CA LEU A 31 -3.83 -6.00 0.77
C LEU A 31 -3.44 -7.38 0.22
N ILE A 32 -2.51 -8.08 0.87
CA ILE A 32 -2.11 -9.46 0.54
C ILE A 32 -3.33 -10.38 0.47
N LYS A 33 -4.19 -10.35 1.50
CA LYS A 33 -5.38 -11.19 1.56
C LYS A 33 -6.40 -10.85 0.47
N ARG A 34 -6.60 -9.58 0.15
CA ARG A 34 -7.58 -9.15 -0.88
C ARG A 34 -7.11 -9.46 -2.31
N LEU A 35 -5.81 -9.44 -2.54
CA LEU A 35 -5.21 -9.78 -3.83
C LEU A 35 -4.92 -11.28 -3.98
N GLU A 36 -5.20 -12.08 -2.94
CA GLU A 36 -5.00 -13.53 -2.94
C GLU A 36 -3.54 -13.92 -3.27
N LEU A 37 -2.58 -13.13 -2.80
CA LEU A 37 -1.16 -13.37 -3.06
C LEU A 37 -0.68 -14.61 -2.31
N ILE A 38 0.08 -15.46 -3.02
CA ILE A 38 0.60 -16.72 -2.49
C ILE A 38 2.10 -16.58 -2.28
N TRP A 39 2.57 -16.90 -1.09
CA TRP A 39 3.98 -16.91 -0.76
C TRP A 39 4.46 -18.36 -0.62
N PRO A 40 5.71 -18.67 -1.00
CA PRO A 40 6.28 -19.98 -0.70
C PRO A 40 6.19 -20.25 0.80
N GLU A 41 5.77 -21.45 1.18
CA GLU A 41 5.80 -21.85 2.58
C GLU A 41 7.24 -21.80 3.09
N SER A 42 7.41 -21.31 4.32
CA SER A 42 8.73 -21.31 4.96
C SER A 42 9.20 -22.76 5.11
N THR A 43 10.26 -23.14 4.40
CA THR A 43 10.85 -24.48 4.52
C THR A 43 11.65 -24.64 5.81
N THR A 44 12.00 -23.53 6.47
CA THR A 44 12.77 -23.51 7.71
C THR A 44 12.27 -22.44 8.69
N SER A 45 12.64 -22.57 9.97
CA SER A 45 12.41 -21.52 10.98
C SER A 45 13.20 -20.23 10.70
N TYR A 46 14.30 -20.31 9.94
CA TYR A 46 15.07 -19.14 9.48
C TYR A 46 14.24 -18.30 8.50
N ASP A 47 13.60 -18.94 7.53
CA ASP A 47 12.72 -18.28 6.55
C ASP A 47 11.55 -17.54 7.21
N HIS A 48 11.11 -17.99 8.40
CA HIS A 48 10.01 -17.38 9.13
C HIS A 48 10.34 -15.97 9.67
N TRP A 49 11.60 -15.71 10.02
CA TRP A 49 12.06 -14.40 10.52
C TRP A 49 12.45 -13.43 9.39
N HIS A 50 12.78 -13.94 8.20
CA HIS A 50 13.14 -13.15 7.01
C HIS A 50 11.98 -12.90 6.04
N ARG A 51 10.73 -13.24 6.40
CA ARG A 51 9.56 -13.02 5.52
C ARG A 51 9.42 -11.57 5.05
N THR A 52 9.93 -10.60 5.81
CA THR A 52 9.89 -9.18 5.45
C THR A 52 10.78 -8.80 4.26
N GLU A 53 11.70 -9.66 3.84
CA GLU A 53 12.51 -9.47 2.63
C GLU A 53 11.84 -10.03 1.38
N LEU A 54 10.84 -10.91 1.53
CA LEU A 54 10.07 -11.42 0.41
C LEU A 54 9.07 -10.36 -0.06
N SER A 55 9.15 -9.98 -1.34
CA SER A 55 8.21 -9.09 -2.00
C SER A 55 7.63 -9.71 -3.28
N GLN A 56 6.44 -9.26 -3.66
CA GLN A 56 5.80 -9.56 -4.94
C GLN A 56 5.30 -8.27 -5.54
N ASP A 57 5.49 -8.10 -6.85
CA ASP A 57 4.98 -6.92 -7.54
C ASP A 57 3.45 -6.98 -7.61
N VAL A 58 2.82 -5.89 -7.17
CA VAL A 58 1.38 -5.70 -7.25
C VAL A 58 1.09 -4.41 -8.00
N THR A 59 0.01 -4.40 -8.76
CA THR A 59 -0.46 -3.22 -9.49
C THR A 59 -1.76 -2.72 -8.88
N LEU A 60 -1.79 -1.44 -8.51
CA LEU A 60 -3.03 -0.73 -8.23
C LEU A 60 -3.45 0.02 -9.50
N PRO A 61 -4.70 -0.16 -9.98
CA PRO A 61 -5.12 0.44 -11.22
C PRO A 61 -5.29 1.96 -11.12
N VAL A 62 -5.14 2.64 -12.27
CA VAL A 62 -5.52 4.05 -12.43
C VAL A 62 -6.91 4.33 -11.84
N GLY A 63 -7.07 5.46 -11.16
CA GLY A 63 -8.31 5.82 -10.48
C GLY A 63 -8.45 5.25 -9.06
N THR A 64 -7.52 4.42 -8.58
CA THR A 64 -7.45 4.10 -7.14
C THR A 64 -7.26 5.37 -6.32
N ILE A 65 -8.03 5.50 -5.24
CA ILE A 65 -7.92 6.60 -4.28
C ILE A 65 -7.24 6.08 -3.02
N LEU A 66 -6.10 6.66 -2.67
CA LEU A 66 -5.28 6.32 -1.52
C LEU A 66 -5.35 7.43 -0.48
N THR A 67 -5.62 7.10 0.77
CA THR A 67 -5.44 8.01 1.91
C THR A 67 -4.04 7.82 2.49
N VAL A 68 -3.28 8.90 2.67
CA VAL A 68 -1.97 8.89 3.32
C VAL A 68 -2.15 8.75 4.84
N ASP A 69 -1.73 7.63 5.42
CA ASP A 69 -1.89 7.36 6.85
C ASP A 69 -0.65 7.72 7.68
N ARG A 70 0.55 7.45 7.16
CA ARG A 70 1.83 7.70 7.85
C ARG A 70 2.95 7.92 6.85
N ILE A 71 3.89 8.80 7.20
CA ILE A 71 5.17 8.99 6.50
C ILE A 71 6.28 8.70 7.52
N TYR A 72 7.13 7.73 7.22
CA TYR A 72 8.33 7.41 8.01
C TYR A 72 9.56 7.80 7.19
N ILE A 73 10.38 8.68 7.75
CA ILE A 73 11.70 9.06 7.21
C ILE A 73 12.68 9.04 8.37
N ARG A 74 13.79 8.28 8.25
CA ARG A 74 14.77 8.14 9.32
C ARG A 74 16.19 8.33 8.80
N GLN A 75 16.89 9.33 9.33
CA GLN A 75 18.28 9.60 8.96
C GLN A 75 19.19 8.38 9.22
N GLY A 76 19.92 7.94 8.19
CA GLY A 76 20.88 6.83 8.26
C GLY A 76 20.24 5.45 8.44
N GLN A 77 18.92 5.36 8.22
CA GLN A 77 18.09 4.18 8.44
C GLN A 77 17.08 4.06 7.28
N ASP A 78 17.55 4.27 6.06
CA ASP A 78 16.74 4.39 4.83
C ASP A 78 15.86 3.15 4.57
N ASN A 79 16.21 2.01 5.16
CA ASN A 79 15.36 0.81 5.19
C ASN A 79 13.99 1.05 5.83
N PHE A 80 13.79 2.11 6.62
CA PHE A 80 12.51 2.46 7.20
C PHE A 80 11.74 3.50 6.38
N ASP A 81 12.36 4.09 5.37
CA ASP A 81 11.77 5.18 4.58
C ASP A 81 10.60 4.66 3.76
N SER A 82 9.40 5.03 4.18
CA SER A 82 8.16 4.45 3.69
C SER A 82 6.97 5.36 3.92
N MET A 83 5.94 5.16 3.10
CA MET A 83 4.62 5.74 3.35
C MET A 83 3.61 4.60 3.50
N THR A 84 2.70 4.76 4.45
CA THR A 84 1.56 3.87 4.64
C THR A 84 0.33 4.51 4.01
N PHE A 85 -0.42 3.73 3.24
CA PHE A 85 -1.67 4.13 2.62
C PHE A 85 -2.83 3.27 3.12
N THR A 86 -4.03 3.85 3.08
CA THR A 86 -5.29 3.11 3.09
C THR A 86 -5.98 3.28 1.74
N VAL A 87 -6.43 2.18 1.13
CA VAL A 87 -7.31 2.24 -0.06
C VAL A 87 -8.67 2.78 0.37
N PHE A 88 -9.02 3.96 -0.14
CA PHE A 88 -10.31 4.61 0.07
C PHE A 88 -11.34 4.09 -0.95
N ASP A 89 -10.97 4.09 -2.23
CA ASP A 89 -11.75 3.50 -3.32
C ASP A 89 -10.81 2.91 -4.38
N CYS A 90 -11.31 1.97 -5.18
CA CYS A 90 -10.53 1.31 -6.22
C CYS A 90 -11.42 0.75 -7.33
N PRO A 91 -11.02 0.87 -8.61
CA PRO A 91 -11.66 0.14 -9.70
C PRO A 91 -11.71 -1.37 -9.46
N ASP A 92 -10.68 -1.95 -8.86
CA ASP A 92 -10.68 -3.36 -8.45
C ASP A 92 -11.64 -3.57 -7.26
N MET A 93 -12.75 -4.26 -7.52
CA MET A 93 -13.77 -4.58 -6.53
C MET A 93 -13.24 -5.39 -5.34
N ARG A 94 -12.14 -6.14 -5.50
CA ARG A 94 -11.49 -6.87 -4.40
C ARG A 94 -10.94 -5.90 -3.36
N LEU A 95 -10.53 -4.70 -3.77
CA LEU A 95 -9.89 -3.70 -2.91
C LEU A 95 -10.87 -2.69 -2.30
N ARG A 96 -12.13 -2.67 -2.75
CA ARG A 96 -13.16 -1.81 -2.17
C ARG A 96 -13.48 -2.24 -0.74
N SER A 97 -13.65 -1.28 0.16
CA SER A 97 -14.03 -1.56 1.55
C SER A 97 -15.45 -2.14 1.57
N LYS A 98 -15.63 -3.33 2.16
CA LYS A 98 -16.97 -3.93 2.36
C LYS A 98 -17.55 -3.49 3.71
N SER A 99 -18.88 -3.42 3.79
CA SER A 99 -19.65 -3.16 5.00
C SER A 99 -19.24 -4.09 6.15
N LYS A 100 -19.42 -3.63 7.40
CA LYS A 100 -19.19 -4.45 8.61
C LYS A 100 -19.93 -5.79 8.51
N GLY A 101 -19.23 -6.90 8.75
CA GLY A 101 -19.82 -8.25 8.79
C GLY A 101 -19.32 -9.24 7.72
N GLY A 102 -18.56 -8.79 6.71
CA GLY A 102 -17.93 -9.70 5.74
C GLY A 102 -16.66 -10.40 6.27
N PRO A 103 -16.24 -11.54 5.69
CA PRO A 103 -15.04 -12.29 6.07
C PRO A 103 -13.72 -11.52 5.88
N ILE A 104 -13.78 -10.36 5.23
CA ILE A 104 -12.67 -9.41 5.07
C ILE A 104 -13.17 -7.98 5.36
N ALA A 105 -13.92 -7.79 6.44
CA ALA A 105 -14.31 -6.47 6.91
C ALA A 105 -13.06 -5.65 7.33
N GLY A 106 -12.99 -4.39 6.93
CA GLY A 106 -11.91 -3.48 7.31
C GLY A 106 -11.29 -2.70 6.15
N ARG A 107 -10.56 -1.64 6.50
CA ARG A 107 -9.80 -0.80 5.58
C ARG A 107 -8.60 -1.57 5.03
N VAL A 108 -8.34 -1.46 3.72
CA VAL A 108 -7.18 -2.09 3.09
C VAL A 108 -5.97 -1.18 3.26
N ARG A 109 -5.15 -1.46 4.27
CA ARG A 109 -3.91 -0.73 4.55
C ARG A 109 -2.70 -1.50 4.03
N PHE A 110 -1.70 -0.76 3.55
CA PHE A 110 -0.40 -1.27 3.15
C PHE A 110 0.65 -0.15 3.25
N TRP A 111 1.92 -0.50 3.19
CA TRP A 111 3.02 0.45 3.03
C TRP A 111 3.86 0.11 1.82
N ALA A 112 4.51 1.13 1.26
CA ALA A 112 5.49 1.01 0.21
C ALA A 112 6.74 1.82 0.58
N LYS A 113 7.90 1.41 0.05
CA LYS A 113 9.17 2.14 0.20
C LYS A 113 9.09 3.50 -0.48
N LEU A 114 9.75 4.50 0.10
CA LEU A 114 9.78 5.86 -0.44
C LEU A 114 10.31 5.90 -1.89
N GLU A 115 11.30 5.07 -2.22
CA GLU A 115 11.84 4.96 -3.59
C GLU A 115 10.78 4.58 -4.63
N ASN A 116 9.83 3.69 -4.28
CA ASN A 116 8.74 3.25 -5.15
C ASN A 116 7.57 4.24 -5.18
N ILE A 117 7.55 5.18 -4.25
CA ILE A 117 6.53 6.24 -4.13
C ILE A 117 6.96 7.49 -4.89
N ASN A 118 8.25 7.81 -4.94
CA ASN A 118 8.75 9.06 -5.53
C ASN A 118 8.51 9.20 -7.05
N GLY A 119 8.02 8.15 -7.72
CA GLY A 119 7.54 8.16 -9.10
C GLY A 119 6.01 8.05 -9.25
N LEU A 120 5.25 8.14 -8.17
CA LEU A 120 3.80 7.95 -8.17
C LEU A 120 3.09 9.06 -8.98
N GLU A 121 2.41 8.66 -10.06
CA GLU A 121 1.55 9.57 -10.83
C GLU A 121 0.18 9.69 -10.16
N CYS A 122 -0.08 10.85 -9.55
CA CYS A 122 -1.32 11.10 -8.84
C CYS A 122 -1.71 12.58 -8.77
N GLU A 123 -2.97 12.82 -8.47
CA GLU A 123 -3.54 14.13 -8.19
C GLU A 123 -4.19 14.16 -6.79
N LEU A 124 -4.36 15.36 -6.22
CA LEU A 124 -5.15 15.52 -5.01
C LEU A 124 -6.61 15.13 -5.29
N PHE A 125 -7.17 14.28 -4.44
CA PHE A 125 -8.58 13.93 -4.50
C PHE A 125 -9.37 14.82 -3.55
N GLU A 126 -10.28 15.62 -4.12
CA GLU A 126 -11.24 16.43 -3.39
C GLU A 126 -12.63 15.77 -3.52
N GLU A 127 -13.28 15.54 -2.39
CA GLU A 127 -14.65 15.05 -2.36
C GLU A 127 -15.56 16.25 -2.64
N VAL A 128 -16.23 16.25 -3.80
CA VAL A 128 -17.22 17.28 -4.12
C VAL A 128 -18.35 17.15 -3.11
N ALA A 129 -18.55 18.21 -2.31
CA ALA A 129 -19.58 18.29 -1.29
C ALA A 129 -20.99 18.32 -1.90
#